data_AF-A0AAW2MQP3-F1
#
_entry.id   AF-A0AAW2MQP3-F1
#
_cell.length_a   1.000
_cell.length_b   1.000
_cell.length_c   1.000
_cell.angle_alpha   90.00
_cell.angle_beta   90.00
_cell.angle_gamma   90.00
#
_symmetry.space_group_name_H-M   'P 1'
#
loop_
_entity.id
_entity.type
_entity.pdbx_description
1 polymer ?
#
loop_
_entity_poly.entity_id
_entity_poly.type
_entity_poly.pdbx_seq_one_letter_code
_entity_poly.pdbx_strand_id
1 'polypeptide(L)'
;MDIISRMPIEPDKAVWGALLGACRVHHNVELAKVAAEALMRLEPESSGPYILLYNMYADAGRWNDADEIRMIMENNNIKKERGYSRVDSTCL
;
A
#
# COMPACT_ATOMS: atom_id res chain seq x y z
N MET A 1 5.83 11.63 11.12
CA MET A 1 6.43 12.10 9.85
C MET A 1 7.85 12.63 10.00
N ASP A 2 8.27 13.01 11.20
CA ASP A 2 9.60 13.61 11.45
C ASP A 2 10.80 12.85 10.90
N ILE A 3 10.74 11.51 10.84
CA ILE A 3 11.84 10.70 10.29
C ILE A 3 12.00 10.93 8.79
N ILE A 4 10.89 10.95 8.05
CA ILE A 4 10.88 11.13 6.60
C ILE A 4 11.23 12.56 6.22
N SER A 5 10.70 13.55 6.94
CA SER A 5 10.97 14.97 6.66
C SER A 5 12.42 15.40 6.96
N ARG A 6 13.16 14.61 7.76
CA ARG A 6 14.56 14.87 8.11
C ARG A 6 15.55 14.12 7.21
N MET A 7 15.09 13.30 6.26
CA MET A 7 15.99 12.61 5.35
C MET A 7 16.69 13.63 4.43
N PRO A 8 18.02 13.56 4.27
CA PRO A 8 18.75 14.45 3.37
C PRO A 8 18.54 14.11 1.89
N ILE A 9 17.86 13.00 1.61
CA ILE A 9 17.55 12.47 0.29
C ILE A 9 16.06 12.16 0.21
N GLU A 10 15.52 12.16 -1.01
CA GLU A 10 14.12 11.81 -1.24
C GLU A 10 13.89 10.34 -0.82
N PRO A 11 12.85 10.05 -0.01
CA PRO A 11 12.58 8.70 0.44
C PRO A 11 12.15 7.82 -0.73
N ASP A 12 12.76 6.65 -0.83
CA ASP A 12 12.46 5.68 -1.88
C ASP A 12 11.28 4.77 -1.52
N LYS A 13 10.98 3.84 -2.41
CA LYS A 13 9.91 2.85 -2.23
C LYS A 13 10.08 1.99 -0.97
N ALA A 14 11.31 1.70 -0.54
CA ALA A 14 11.54 0.88 0.63
C ALA A 14 11.15 1.65 1.91
N VAL A 15 11.50 2.94 1.97
CA VAL A 15 11.12 3.80 3.10
C VAL A 15 9.60 3.98 3.18
N TRP A 16 8.95 4.32 2.07
CA TRP A 16 7.50 4.49 2.05
C TRP A 16 6.75 3.17 2.32
N GLY A 17 7.26 2.04 1.79
CA GLY A 17 6.72 0.71 2.06
C GLY A 17 6.81 0.32 3.54
N ALA A 18 7.97 0.58 4.16
CA ALA A 18 8.17 0.33 5.59
C ALA A 18 7.23 1.19 6.44
N LEU A 19 7.08 2.48 6.11
CA LEU A 19 6.16 3.38 6.81
C LEU A 19 4.70 2.90 6.67
N LEU A 20 4.26 2.56 5.46
CA LEU A 20 2.91 2.08 5.20
C LEU A 20 2.62 0.79 5.98
N GLY A 21 3.59 -0.14 6.02
CA GLY A 21 3.51 -1.35 6.84
C GLY A 21 3.36 -1.04 8.33
N ALA A 22 4.13 -0.09 8.86
CA ALA A 22 3.99 0.37 10.25
C ALA A 22 2.61 0.99 10.51
N CYS A 23 2.10 1.81 9.58
CA CYS A 23 0.77 2.42 9.71
C CYS A 23 -0.33 1.37 9.79
N ARG A 24 -0.22 0.27 9.03
CA ARG A 24 -1.13 -0.88 9.13
C ARG A 24 -1.15 -1.48 10.55
N VAL A 25 0.02 -1.72 11.13
CA VAL A 25 0.15 -2.32 12.47
C VAL A 25 -0.42 -1.40 13.56
N HIS A 26 -0.24 -0.09 13.41
CA HIS A 26 -0.69 0.91 14.39
C HIS A 26 -2.05 1.55 14.05
N HIS A 27 -2.77 1.03 13.05
CA HIS A 27 -4.06 1.55 12.58
C HIS A 27 -4.07 3.07 12.30
N ASN A 28 -2.95 3.62 11.84
CA ASN A 28 -2.84 5.05 11.52
C ASN A 28 -3.20 5.30 10.05
N VAL A 29 -4.50 5.41 9.78
CA VAL A 29 -5.04 5.53 8.41
C VAL A 29 -4.60 6.82 7.71
N GLU A 30 -4.54 7.95 8.43
CA GLU A 30 -4.14 9.23 7.86
C GLU A 30 -2.69 9.20 7.37
N LEU A 31 -1.80 8.59 8.15
CA LEU A 31 -0.41 8.44 7.76
C LEU A 31 -0.23 7.38 6.66
N ALA A 32 -1.04 6.32 6.69
CA ALA A 32 -1.08 5.32 5.64
C ALA A 32 -1.45 5.92 4.29
N LYS A 33 -2.43 6.84 4.26
CA LYS A 33 -2.82 7.55 3.03
C LYS A 33 -1.62 8.23 2.38
N VAL A 34 -0.86 9.01 3.15
CA VAL A 34 0.31 9.74 2.63
C VAL A 34 1.37 8.77 2.09
N ALA A 35 1.66 7.71 2.84
CA ALA A 35 2.66 6.72 2.42
C ALA A 35 2.22 5.93 1.17
N ALA A 36 0.95 5.55 1.11
CA ALA A 36 0.38 4.84 -0.03
C ALA A 36 0.36 5.73 -1.29
N GLU A 37 -0.06 6.98 -1.20
CA GLU A 37 -0.03 7.92 -2.33
C GLU A 37 1.40 8.17 -2.85
N ALA A 38 2.39 8.22 -1.95
CA ALA A 38 3.79 8.30 -2.35
C ALA A 38 4.23 7.05 -3.14
N LEU A 39 3.86 5.86 -2.66
CA LEU A 39 4.15 4.61 -3.38
C LEU A 39 3.41 4.50 -4.72
N MET A 40 2.16 4.98 -4.81
CA MET A 40 1.41 5.00 -6.07
C MET A 40 2.08 5.91 -7.12
N ARG A 41 2.74 6.98 -6.69
CA ARG A 41 3.54 7.84 -7.60
C ARG A 41 4.85 7.17 -8.02
N LEU A 42 5.52 6.46 -7.11
CA LEU A 42 6.81 5.80 -7.38
C LEU A 42 6.65 4.49 -8.18
N GLU A 43 5.58 3.73 -7.93
CA GLU A 43 5.30 2.43 -8.53
C GLU A 43 3.81 2.35 -8.94
N PRO A 44 3.37 3.10 -9.97
CA PRO A 44 1.95 3.21 -10.33
C PRO A 44 1.31 1.88 -10.76
N GLU A 45 2.11 0.98 -11.33
CA GLU A 45 1.71 -0.37 -11.75
C GLU A 45 1.48 -1.33 -10.57
N SER A 46 2.00 -1.00 -9.38
CA SER A 46 1.94 -1.89 -8.21
C SER A 46 0.56 -1.84 -7.56
N SER A 47 -0.09 -3.00 -7.45
CA SER A 47 -1.39 -3.11 -6.77
C SER A 47 -1.29 -3.05 -5.24
N GLY A 48 -0.11 -3.27 -4.67
CA GLY A 48 0.12 -3.40 -3.22
C GLY A 48 -0.35 -2.19 -2.39
N PRO A 49 0.11 -0.96 -2.70
CA PRO A 49 -0.27 0.24 -1.97
C PRO A 49 -1.77 0.52 -2.00
N TYR A 50 -2.43 0.32 -3.15
CA TYR A 50 -3.88 0.49 -3.29
C TYR A 50 -4.65 -0.49 -2.42
N ILE A 51 -4.33 -1.79 -2.52
CA ILE A 51 -5.03 -2.83 -1.76
C ILE A 51 -4.85 -2.62 -0.27
N LEU A 52 -3.65 -2.23 0.17
CA LEU A 52 -3.38 -2.02 1.58
C LEU A 52 -4.15 -0.80 2.12
N LEU A 53 -4.16 0.32 1.40
CA LEU A 53 -4.94 1.50 1.80
C LEU A 53 -6.45 1.21 1.80
N TYR A 54 -6.95 0.51 0.78
CA TYR A 54 -8.35 0.03 0.71
C TYR A 54 -8.74 -0.74 1.97
N ASN A 55 -7.93 -1.75 2.34
CA ASN A 55 -8.22 -2.59 3.51
C ASN A 55 -8.20 -1.76 4.80
N MET A 56 -7.24 -0.84 4.95
CA MET A 56 -7.17 0.02 6.13
C MET A 56 -8.40 0.95 6.26
N TYR A 57 -8.92 1.47 5.15
CA TYR A 57 -10.18 2.23 5.17
C TYR A 57 -11.38 1.34 5.54
N ALA A 58 -11.47 0.14 4.95
CA ALA A 58 -12.53 -0.82 5.26
C ALA A 58 -12.52 -1.23 6.75
N ASP A 59 -11.35 -1.54 7.30
CA ASP A 59 -11.17 -1.90 8.71
C ASP A 59 -11.55 -0.75 9.66
N ALA A 60 -11.39 0.50 9.22
CA ALA A 60 -11.81 1.70 9.95
C ALA A 60 -13.29 2.06 9.74
N GLY A 61 -14.07 1.26 8.99
CA GLY A 61 -15.47 1.54 8.65
C GLY A 61 -15.67 2.67 7.65
N ARG A 62 -14.60 3.13 6.99
CA ARG A 62 -14.58 4.24 6.03
C ARG A 62 -14.84 3.73 4.61
N TRP A 63 -16.01 3.13 4.40
CA TRP A 63 -16.36 2.46 3.16
C TRP A 63 -16.36 3.36 1.92
N ASN A 64 -16.72 4.65 2.07
CA ASN A 64 -16.66 5.61 0.96
C ASN A 64 -15.23 5.83 0.48
N ASP A 65 -14.28 5.96 1.39
CA ASP A 65 -12.86 6.13 1.06
C ASP A 65 -12.29 4.83 0.44
N ALA A 66 -12.70 3.66 0.96
CA ALA A 66 -12.34 2.38 0.36
C ALA A 66 -12.86 2.27 -1.08
N ASP A 67 -14.11 2.68 -1.34
CA ASP A 67 -14.69 2.64 -2.67
C ASP A 67 -13.98 3.57 -3.66
N GLU A 68 -13.53 4.74 -3.20
CA GLU A 68 -12.70 5.64 -4.00
C GLU A 68 -11.40 4.97 -4.43
N ILE A 69 -10.70 4.28 -3.52
CA ILE A 69 -9.48 3.52 -3.87
C ILE A 69 -9.79 2.42 -4.89
N ARG A 70 -10.92 1.72 -4.75
CA ARG A 70 -11.35 0.70 -5.71
C ARG A 70 -11.60 1.28 -7.09
N MET A 71 -12.29 2.42 -7.18
CA MET A 71 -12.50 3.14 -8.44
C MET A 71 -11.19 3.60 -9.07
N ILE A 72 -10.24 4.10 -8.27
CA ILE A 72 -8.92 4.48 -8.77
C ILE A 72 -8.19 3.26 -9.36
N MET A 73 -8.25 2.10 -8.70
CA MET A 73 -7.65 0.86 -9.25
C MET A 73 -8.29 0.47 -10.58
N GLU A 74 -9.62 0.50 -10.66
CA GLU A 74 -10.37 0.15 -11.89
C GLU A 74 -10.02 1.10 -13.04
N ASN A 75 -10.01 2.42 -12.79
CA ASN A 75 -9.69 3.44 -13.79
C ASN A 75 -8.25 3.34 -14.30
N ASN A 76 -7.31 2.94 -13.45
CA ASN A 76 -5.90 2.77 -13.79
C ASN A 76 -5.56 1.34 -14.26
N ASN A 77 -6.56 0.47 -14.46
CA ASN A 77 -6.37 -0.95 -14.83
C ASN A 77 -5.47 -1.75 -13.87
N ILE A 78 -5.37 -1.32 -12.62
CA ILE A 78 -4.57 -1.98 -11.59
C ILE A 78 -5.29 -3.24 -11.12
N LYS A 79 -4.72 -4.39 -11.46
CA LYS A 79 -5.25 -5.69 -11.04
C LYS A 79 -4.51 -6.17 -9.82
N LYS A 80 -5.25 -6.74 -8.86
CA LYS A 80 -4.64 -7.49 -7.76
C LYS A 80 -3.78 -8.61 -8.34
N GLU A 81 -2.50 -8.60 -8.01
CA GLU A 81 -1.61 -9.70 -8.39
C GLU A 81 -2.13 -11.01 -7.84
N ARG A 82 -2.16 -12.04 -8.69
CA ARG A 82 -2.53 -13.39 -8.27
C ARG A 82 -1.35 -13.96 -7.50
N GLY A 83 -1.50 -14.12 -6.17
CA GLY A 83 -0.56 -14.88 -5.38
C GLY A 83 -0.55 -16.34 -5.82
N TYR A 84 0.63 -16.91 -6.02
CA TYR A 84 0.82 -18.35 -6.22
C TYR A 84 1.69 -18.89 -5.08
N SER A 85 1.27 -19.97 -4.45
CA SER A 85 2.10 -20.73 -3.52
C SER A 85 2.74 -21.89 -4.30
N ARG A 86 4.08 -21.88 -4.43
CA ARG A 86 4.82 -23.02 -5.01
C ARG A 86 5.13 -24.00 -3.89
N VAL A 87 4.50 -25.17 -3.89
CA VAL A 87 4.97 -26.30 -3.09
C VAL A 87 6.15 -26.92 -3.84
N ASP A 88 7.32 -26.89 -3.22
CA ASP A 88 8.49 -27.59 -3.74
C ASP A 88 8.39 -29.05 -3.31
N SER A 89 8.07 -29.93 -4.25
CA SER A 89 7.85 -31.36 -4.00
C SER A 89 9.11 -32.20 -4.20
N THR A 90 10.30 -31.59 -4.30
CA THR A 90 11.55 -32.35 -4.45
C THR A 90 11.96 -32.94 -3.10
N CYS A 91 11.29 -34.03 -2.74
CA CYS A 91 11.79 -35.04 -1.82
C CYS A 91 11.66 -36.39 -2.53
N LEU A 92 12.61 -36.68 -3.41
CA LEU A 92 12.97 -38.01 -3.92
C LEU A 92 14.48 -38.00 -4.24
#